data_AF-A0A0J9UZZ6-F1
#
_entry.id   AF-A0A0J9UZZ6-F1
#
_cell.length_a   1.000
_cell.length_b   1.000
_cell.length_c   1.000
_cell.angle_alpha   90.00
_cell.angle_beta   90.00
_cell.angle_gamma   90.00
#
_symmetry.space_group_name_H-M   'P 1'
#
loop_
_entity.id
_entity.type
_entity.pdbx_description
1 polymer ?
#
loop_
_entity_poly.entity_id
_entity_poly.type
_entity_poly.pdbx_seq_one_letter_code
_entity_poly.pdbx_strand_id
1 'polypeptide(L)'
;MALRRSGGQLCKSISQASTHRLALPQIATQKRYLATPVHPVTQDATGSKGPTAMVFLNMGGPSTTDEVGDFLSRLFADGDLIPLGPLQNYLGPLISKRRTPKIIKQYSAIGGGSPIRKWSEYQNAEMCKILDKISPETAPHKPYVAFRYADPLTEEMYEQLLKDGFGNGKGGRAVAFTQYPQYSCSTTGSSLNELWKWRHRLEGKTNKESGDGTITWSVIDRWPNHSGLVEAFAQNIEAKLAEYPEERRKDAVLLFSAHSLPMSVVNRGDPLPC
;
A
#
# COMPACT_ATOMS: atom_id res chain seq x y z
N MET A 1 1.75 36.26 46.66
CA MET A 1 2.18 37.57 47.21
C MET A 1 3.55 37.87 46.63
N ALA A 2 3.67 38.96 45.87
CA ALA A 2 4.89 39.40 45.20
C ALA A 2 5.94 39.89 46.20
N LEU A 3 7.22 39.89 45.80
CA LEU A 3 8.26 40.95 45.95
C LEU A 3 9.64 40.29 45.74
N ARG A 4 10.32 40.39 44.58
CA ARG A 4 11.07 41.50 43.95
C ARG A 4 12.29 42.04 44.74
N ARG A 5 13.43 42.00 44.03
CA ARG A 5 14.62 42.91 44.03
C ARG A 5 15.56 42.75 45.23
N SER A 6 16.86 43.01 45.19
CA SER A 6 17.82 43.78 44.35
C SER A 6 19.22 43.24 44.76
N GLY A 7 20.34 43.21 44.02
CA GLY A 7 20.85 44.08 42.97
C GLY A 7 22.23 44.62 43.44
N GLY A 8 23.28 44.35 42.63
CA GLY A 8 24.58 45.05 42.63
C GLY A 8 25.57 44.71 43.75
N GLN A 9 26.89 44.84 43.59
CA GLN A 9 27.71 45.36 42.51
C GLN A 9 29.20 45.26 42.95
N LEU A 10 30.13 45.13 41.97
CA LEU A 10 31.54 45.60 41.94
C LEU A 10 32.57 45.00 42.94
N CYS A 11 33.89 44.91 42.68
CA CYS A 11 34.81 45.04 41.54
C CYS A 11 36.26 44.88 42.07
N LYS A 12 37.25 44.59 41.18
CA LYS A 12 38.69 45.01 41.16
C LYS A 12 39.80 43.95 41.31
N SER A 13 40.54 43.73 40.22
CA SER A 13 41.99 44.03 39.99
C SER A 13 42.37 43.43 38.61
N ILE A 14 42.80 44.15 37.55
CA ILE A 14 44.02 44.95 37.28
C ILE A 14 45.29 44.14 37.57
N SER A 15 46.31 43.97 36.73
CA SER A 15 46.65 44.26 35.32
C SER A 15 48.10 43.74 35.16
N GLN A 16 48.45 43.11 34.05
CA GLN A 16 49.81 43.19 33.50
C GLN A 16 49.71 43.24 31.97
N ALA A 17 50.37 44.22 31.37
CA ALA A 17 50.43 44.47 29.95
C ALA A 17 51.89 44.68 29.51
N SER A 18 52.25 44.19 28.32
CA SER A 18 53.11 44.88 27.33
C SER A 18 53.13 44.05 26.02
N THR A 19 52.50 44.54 24.92
CA THR A 19 53.11 45.13 23.69
C THR A 19 53.76 44.12 22.72
N HIS A 20 53.59 44.09 21.39
CA HIS A 20 53.05 44.99 20.35
C HIS A 20 52.75 44.15 19.06
N ARG A 21 51.72 44.54 18.29
CA ARG A 21 51.82 45.00 16.87
C ARG A 21 50.42 45.24 16.29
N LEU A 22 50.21 46.44 15.76
CA LEU A 22 49.02 46.87 15.03
C LEU A 22 49.10 46.42 13.56
N ALA A 23 48.03 45.83 13.04
CA ALA A 23 47.76 45.70 11.61
C ALA A 23 46.27 45.97 11.35
N LEU A 24 45.99 46.84 10.38
CA LEU A 24 44.67 47.33 9.96
C LEU A 24 43.80 46.23 9.30
N PRO A 25 42.46 46.38 9.29
CA PRO A 25 41.55 45.31 8.91
C PRO A 25 41.47 45.13 7.39
N GLN A 26 41.57 43.90 6.91
CA GLN A 26 41.19 43.53 5.54
C GLN A 26 39.67 43.31 5.49
N ILE A 27 39.02 44.08 4.62
CA ILE A 27 37.62 43.95 4.23
C ILE A 27 37.42 42.56 3.62
N ALA A 28 36.73 41.68 4.33
CA ALA A 28 36.34 40.37 3.81
C ALA A 28 35.18 40.55 2.82
N THR A 29 35.45 40.26 1.56
CA THR A 29 34.51 40.21 0.45
C THR A 29 33.44 39.16 0.72
N GLN A 30 32.20 39.61 0.88
CA GLN A 30 31.01 38.77 0.99
C GLN A 30 30.78 38.07 -0.36
N LYS A 31 31.30 36.84 -0.52
CA LYS A 31 31.00 36.01 -1.69
C LYS A 31 29.53 35.61 -1.64
N ARG A 32 28.73 36.23 -2.51
CA ARG A 32 27.40 35.77 -2.89
C ARG A 32 27.56 34.35 -3.46
N TYR A 33 27.08 33.35 -2.72
CA TYR A 33 26.93 32.02 -3.28
C TYR A 33 25.84 32.09 -4.34
N LEU A 34 26.27 31.92 -5.58
CA LEU A 34 25.43 31.86 -6.76
C LEU A 34 24.43 30.70 -6.62
N ALA A 35 23.21 30.94 -7.08
CA ALA A 35 22.16 29.96 -7.23
C ALA A 35 22.71 28.68 -7.88
N THR A 36 22.43 27.54 -7.27
CA THR A 36 22.63 26.22 -7.86
C THR A 36 21.92 26.17 -9.21
N PRO A 37 22.60 25.76 -10.30
CA PRO A 37 21.94 25.59 -11.58
C PRO A 37 20.93 24.44 -11.45
N VAL A 38 19.67 24.73 -11.77
CA VAL A 38 18.65 23.69 -11.94
C VAL A 38 19.06 22.86 -13.13
N HIS A 39 19.44 21.61 -12.89
CA HIS A 39 19.71 20.67 -13.97
C HIS A 39 18.44 20.48 -14.81
N PRO A 40 18.54 20.46 -16.15
CA PRO A 40 17.41 20.18 -17.00
C PRO A 40 16.89 18.77 -16.69
N VAL A 41 15.56 18.63 -16.64
CA VAL A 41 14.87 17.34 -16.49
C VAL A 41 15.15 16.51 -17.73
N THR A 42 16.24 15.75 -17.70
CA THR A 42 16.42 14.59 -18.56
C THR A 42 15.61 13.46 -17.94
N GLN A 43 14.55 13.06 -18.66
CA GLN A 43 13.99 11.72 -18.58
C GLN A 43 15.16 10.71 -18.67
N ASP A 44 15.10 9.62 -17.90
CA ASP A 44 16.05 8.48 -17.88
C ASP A 44 17.08 8.40 -16.72
N ALA A 45 16.91 9.15 -15.63
CA ALA A 45 17.59 8.80 -14.39
C ALA A 45 16.79 7.71 -13.65
N THR A 46 17.12 6.44 -13.88
CA THR A 46 16.77 5.38 -12.91
C THR A 46 17.36 5.78 -11.57
N GLY A 47 16.54 5.86 -10.53
CA GLY A 47 16.99 6.26 -9.20
C GLY A 47 18.13 5.35 -8.73
N SER A 48 19.03 5.86 -7.89
CA SER A 48 20.20 5.09 -7.41
C SER A 48 19.86 3.75 -6.75
N LYS A 49 18.60 3.53 -6.35
CA LYS A 49 18.08 2.29 -5.76
C LYS A 49 17.25 1.42 -6.73
N GLY A 50 17.15 1.82 -8.00
CA GLY A 50 16.49 1.08 -9.07
C GLY A 50 14.97 1.17 -9.07
N PRO A 51 14.31 0.50 -10.05
CA PRO A 51 12.86 0.48 -10.16
C PRO A 51 12.21 -0.23 -8.98
N THR A 52 11.01 0.22 -8.58
CA THR A 52 10.20 -0.41 -7.52
C THR A 52 8.88 -0.91 -8.08
N ALA A 53 8.59 -2.20 -7.91
CA ALA A 53 7.30 -2.76 -8.22
C ALA A 53 6.29 -2.48 -7.09
N MET A 54 5.16 -1.86 -7.43
CA MET A 54 4.05 -1.62 -6.51
C MET A 54 2.93 -2.63 -6.78
N VAL A 55 2.78 -3.60 -5.90
CA VAL A 55 1.87 -4.74 -6.09
C VAL A 55 0.63 -4.59 -5.23
N PHE A 56 -0.51 -4.28 -5.84
CA PHE A 56 -1.80 -4.20 -5.15
C PHE A 56 -2.36 -5.60 -4.93
N LEU A 57 -2.60 -5.95 -3.66
CA LEU A 57 -3.20 -7.21 -3.26
C LEU A 57 -4.68 -7.03 -2.92
N ASN A 58 -5.54 -7.80 -3.56
CA ASN A 58 -6.96 -7.87 -3.25
C ASN A 58 -7.51 -9.26 -3.58
N MET A 59 -8.70 -9.59 -3.12
CA MET A 59 -9.44 -10.79 -3.53
C MET A 59 -9.71 -10.80 -5.04
N GLY A 60 -9.99 -9.62 -5.59
CA GLY A 60 -10.44 -9.46 -6.97
C GLY A 60 -11.93 -9.76 -7.14
N GLY A 61 -12.38 -9.78 -8.38
CA GLY A 61 -13.74 -10.11 -8.77
C GLY A 61 -13.83 -10.33 -10.27
N PRO A 62 -14.82 -11.11 -10.73
CA PRO A 62 -14.98 -11.45 -12.13
C PRO A 62 -15.31 -10.19 -12.93
N SER A 63 -14.54 -9.89 -13.98
CA SER A 63 -14.71 -8.70 -14.82
C SER A 63 -15.97 -8.82 -15.69
N THR A 64 -16.35 -10.05 -16.00
CA THR A 64 -17.55 -10.42 -16.79
C THR A 64 -18.34 -11.52 -16.09
N THR A 65 -19.60 -11.72 -16.47
CA THR A 65 -20.42 -12.81 -15.91
C THR A 65 -19.88 -14.21 -16.22
N ASP A 66 -19.12 -14.35 -17.30
CA ASP A 66 -18.60 -15.65 -17.75
C ASP A 66 -17.47 -16.14 -16.83
N GLU A 67 -16.71 -15.21 -16.25
CA GLU A 67 -15.62 -15.48 -15.29
C GLU A 67 -16.12 -15.88 -13.89
N VAL A 68 -17.43 -15.76 -13.60
CA VAL A 68 -18.00 -16.04 -12.27
C VAL A 68 -17.74 -17.48 -11.83
N GLY A 69 -17.82 -18.43 -12.78
CA GLY A 69 -17.59 -19.85 -12.48
C GLY A 69 -16.19 -20.10 -11.93
N ASP A 70 -15.17 -19.58 -12.61
CA ASP A 70 -13.78 -19.75 -12.24
C ASP A 70 -13.44 -19.00 -10.96
N PHE A 71 -13.96 -17.78 -10.80
CA PHE A 71 -13.83 -17.00 -9.57
C PHE A 71 -14.34 -17.78 -8.35
N LEU A 72 -15.56 -18.34 -8.42
CA LEU A 72 -16.12 -19.13 -7.32
C LEU A 72 -15.36 -20.44 -7.10
N SER A 73 -14.91 -21.09 -8.17
CA SER A 73 -14.12 -22.32 -8.08
C SER A 73 -12.84 -22.10 -7.26
N ARG A 74 -12.10 -21.03 -7.57
CA ARG A 74 -10.87 -20.65 -6.83
C ARG A 74 -11.18 -20.23 -5.39
N LEU A 75 -12.25 -19.47 -5.18
CA LEU A 75 -12.67 -19.02 -3.85
C LEU A 75 -13.03 -20.20 -2.92
N PHE A 76 -13.77 -21.20 -3.41
CA PHE A 76 -14.12 -22.38 -2.61
C PHE A 76 -12.98 -23.40 -2.51
N ALA A 77 -11.97 -23.34 -3.37
CA ALA A 77 -10.76 -24.15 -3.25
C ALA A 77 -9.78 -23.58 -2.20
N ASP A 78 -9.97 -22.35 -1.73
CA ASP A 78 -9.09 -21.72 -0.74
C ASP A 78 -9.40 -22.18 0.70
N GLY A 79 -8.54 -23.06 1.22
CA GLY A 79 -8.62 -23.54 2.60
C GLY A 79 -8.29 -22.47 3.65
N ASP A 80 -7.60 -21.39 3.27
CA ASP A 80 -7.30 -20.26 4.16
C ASP A 80 -8.56 -19.40 4.41
N LEU A 81 -9.48 -19.35 3.44
CA LEU A 81 -10.75 -18.61 3.51
C LEU A 81 -11.91 -19.48 4.01
N ILE A 82 -12.13 -20.64 3.38
CA ILE A 82 -13.25 -21.54 3.67
C ILE A 82 -12.71 -22.95 3.91
N PRO A 83 -12.44 -23.35 5.16
CA PRO A 83 -11.95 -24.69 5.46
C PRO A 83 -13.09 -25.71 5.30
N LEU A 84 -13.23 -26.29 4.10
CA LEU A 84 -14.24 -27.32 3.79
C LEU A 84 -13.78 -28.74 4.14
N GLY A 85 -12.62 -28.87 4.81
CA GLY A 85 -12.06 -30.15 5.23
C GLY A 85 -11.32 -30.90 4.10
N PRO A 86 -10.99 -32.18 4.28
CA PRO A 86 -10.07 -32.92 3.41
C PRO A 86 -10.59 -33.16 1.98
N LEU A 87 -11.90 -33.00 1.75
CA LEU A 87 -12.53 -33.18 0.43
C LEU A 87 -12.75 -31.86 -0.33
N GLN A 88 -12.14 -30.76 0.12
CA GLN A 88 -12.34 -29.42 -0.44
C GLN A 88 -12.08 -29.35 -1.95
N ASN A 89 -11.09 -30.06 -2.47
CA ASN A 89 -10.78 -30.07 -3.91
C ASN A 89 -11.90 -30.68 -4.78
N TYR A 90 -12.75 -31.52 -4.19
CA TYR A 90 -13.92 -32.10 -4.86
C TYR A 90 -15.20 -31.31 -4.58
N LEU A 91 -15.38 -30.87 -3.33
CA LEU A 91 -16.57 -30.11 -2.92
C LEU A 91 -16.58 -28.69 -3.48
N GLY A 92 -15.43 -28.05 -3.62
CA GLY A 92 -15.29 -26.68 -4.13
C GLY A 92 -15.90 -26.51 -5.51
N PRO A 93 -15.50 -27.29 -6.53
CA PRO A 93 -16.07 -27.24 -7.88
C PRO A 93 -17.58 -27.56 -7.93
N LEU A 94 -18.06 -28.45 -7.05
CA LEU A 94 -19.49 -28.79 -7.01
C LEU A 94 -20.32 -27.64 -6.44
N ILE A 95 -19.85 -27.03 -5.34
CA ILE A 95 -20.51 -25.89 -4.69
C ILE A 95 -20.45 -24.66 -5.61
N SER A 96 -19.32 -24.40 -6.27
CA SER A 96 -19.17 -23.30 -7.22
C SER A 96 -20.18 -23.46 -8.35
N LYS A 97 -20.22 -24.60 -9.04
CA LYS A 97 -21.18 -24.87 -10.13
C LYS A 97 -22.64 -24.66 -9.71
N ARG A 98 -23.01 -25.05 -8.49
CA ARG A 98 -24.37 -24.84 -7.96
C ARG A 98 -24.66 -23.37 -7.65
N ARG A 99 -23.67 -22.61 -7.19
CA ARG A 99 -23.83 -21.18 -6.81
C ARG A 99 -23.68 -20.23 -8.00
N THR A 100 -22.93 -20.59 -9.03
CA THR A 100 -22.64 -19.76 -10.21
C THR A 100 -23.89 -19.09 -10.80
N PRO A 101 -25.02 -19.80 -11.07
CA PRO A 101 -26.20 -19.15 -11.67
C PRO A 101 -26.79 -18.04 -10.80
N LYS A 102 -26.72 -18.17 -9.47
CA LYS A 102 -27.19 -17.14 -8.54
C LYS A 102 -26.26 -15.92 -8.55
N ILE A 103 -24.95 -16.14 -8.55
CA ILE A 103 -23.95 -15.07 -8.51
C ILE A 103 -23.89 -14.32 -9.86
N ILE A 104 -24.07 -15.01 -10.99
CA ILE A 104 -24.23 -14.37 -12.30
C ILE A 104 -25.36 -13.36 -12.26
N LYS A 105 -26.55 -13.74 -11.76
CA LYS A 105 -27.69 -12.80 -11.65
C LYS A 105 -27.37 -11.57 -10.82
N GLN A 106 -26.58 -11.71 -9.76
CA GLN A 106 -26.15 -10.58 -8.92
C GLN A 106 -25.20 -9.65 -9.68
N TYR A 107 -24.21 -10.19 -10.39
CA TYR A 107 -23.32 -9.39 -11.24
C TYR A 107 -24.06 -8.73 -12.41
N SER A 108 -25.00 -9.44 -13.04
CA SER A 108 -25.85 -8.86 -14.09
C SER A 108 -26.67 -7.67 -13.59
N ALA A 109 -27.18 -7.71 -12.36
CA ALA A 109 -27.97 -6.63 -11.78
C ALA A 109 -27.15 -5.33 -11.52
N ILE A 110 -25.82 -5.42 -11.44
CA ILE A 110 -24.93 -4.27 -11.24
C ILE A 110 -24.19 -3.84 -12.51
N GLY A 111 -24.55 -4.40 -13.68
CA GLY A 111 -23.96 -4.04 -14.97
C GLY A 111 -23.09 -5.12 -15.64
N GLY A 112 -23.09 -6.36 -15.15
CA GLY A 112 -22.50 -7.51 -15.83
C GLY A 112 -21.10 -7.94 -15.36
N GLY A 113 -20.57 -7.35 -14.28
CA GLY A 113 -19.25 -7.71 -13.77
C GLY A 113 -18.78 -6.81 -12.64
N SER A 114 -17.62 -7.13 -12.07
CA SER A 114 -16.96 -6.35 -11.03
C SER A 114 -16.06 -5.27 -11.65
N PRO A 115 -16.20 -3.99 -11.26
CA PRO A 115 -15.31 -2.93 -11.73
C PRO A 115 -13.96 -2.91 -11.01
N ILE A 116 -13.68 -3.87 -10.11
CA ILE A 116 -12.52 -3.84 -9.21
C ILE A 116 -11.18 -3.82 -9.94
N ARG A 117 -11.07 -4.55 -11.07
CA ARG A 117 -9.84 -4.58 -11.88
C ARG A 117 -9.51 -3.20 -12.42
N LYS A 118 -10.48 -2.58 -13.10
CA LYS A 118 -10.35 -1.23 -13.66
C LYS A 118 -9.89 -0.22 -12.61
N TRP A 119 -10.53 -0.22 -11.43
CA TRP A 119 -10.18 0.73 -10.38
C TRP A 119 -8.82 0.45 -9.74
N SER A 120 -8.48 -0.82 -9.53
CA SER A 120 -7.18 -1.20 -8.95
C SER A 120 -6.02 -0.82 -9.88
N GLU A 121 -6.13 -1.11 -11.18
CA GLU A 121 -5.12 -0.74 -12.17
C GLU A 121 -4.99 0.78 -12.30
N TYR A 122 -6.11 1.50 -12.34
CA TYR A 122 -6.13 2.96 -12.39
C TYR A 122 -5.48 3.60 -11.15
N GLN A 123 -5.91 3.20 -9.95
CA GLN A 123 -5.39 3.73 -8.69
C GLN A 123 -3.89 3.45 -8.53
N ASN A 124 -3.44 2.24 -8.88
CA ASN A 124 -2.02 1.90 -8.80
C ASN A 124 -1.19 2.71 -9.81
N ALA A 125 -1.67 2.85 -11.05
CA ALA A 125 -0.97 3.65 -12.05
C ALA A 125 -0.85 5.13 -11.64
N GLU A 126 -1.92 5.74 -11.13
CA GLU A 126 -1.88 7.13 -10.63
C GLU A 126 -0.99 7.28 -9.40
N MET A 127 -1.03 6.31 -8.48
CA MET A 127 -0.13 6.28 -7.32
C MET A 127 1.34 6.23 -7.77
N CYS A 128 1.71 5.37 -8.71
CA CYS A 128 3.07 5.28 -9.23
C CYS A 128 3.56 6.60 -9.85
N LYS A 129 2.71 7.31 -10.60
CA LYS A 129 3.04 8.65 -11.15
C LYS A 129 3.34 9.67 -10.05
N ILE A 130 2.65 9.58 -8.91
CA ILE A 130 2.88 10.44 -7.76
C ILE A 130 4.17 10.02 -7.04
N LEU A 131 4.39 8.71 -6.86
CA LEU A 131 5.59 8.16 -6.22
C LEU A 131 6.88 8.50 -6.98
N ASP A 132 6.85 8.50 -8.32
CA ASP A 132 7.99 8.92 -9.13
C ASP A 132 8.41 10.38 -8.86
N LYS A 133 7.47 11.23 -8.46
CA LYS A 133 7.75 12.64 -8.11
C LYS A 133 8.21 12.79 -6.66
N ILE A 134 7.63 12.03 -5.74
CA ILE A 134 7.90 12.15 -4.30
C ILE A 134 9.17 11.38 -3.88
N SER A 135 9.47 10.27 -4.55
CA SER A 135 10.57 9.35 -4.24
C SER A 135 11.36 8.97 -5.50
N PRO A 136 12.03 9.93 -6.16
CA PRO A 136 12.76 9.70 -7.41
C PRO A 136 13.90 8.68 -7.24
N GLU A 137 14.44 8.48 -6.04
CA GLU A 137 15.51 7.52 -5.76
C GLU A 137 15.11 6.05 -5.97
N THR A 138 13.81 5.74 -5.90
CA THR A 138 13.22 4.41 -6.10
C THR A 138 12.40 4.31 -7.39
N ALA A 139 12.45 5.36 -8.22
CA ALA A 139 11.83 5.41 -9.52
C ALA A 139 12.65 4.61 -10.56
N PRO A 140 12.00 4.06 -11.60
CA PRO A 140 10.56 4.16 -11.87
C PRO A 140 9.73 3.19 -11.02
N HIS A 141 8.57 3.67 -10.53
CA HIS A 141 7.57 2.84 -9.87
C HIS A 141 6.66 2.19 -10.91
N LYS A 142 6.57 0.86 -10.87
CA LYS A 142 5.77 0.09 -11.83
C LYS A 142 4.53 -0.49 -11.16
N PRO A 143 3.31 -0.24 -11.69
CA PRO A 143 2.07 -0.74 -11.10
C PRO A 143 1.81 -2.21 -11.48
N TYR A 144 1.46 -3.02 -10.48
CA TYR A 144 1.01 -4.40 -10.65
C TYR A 144 -0.23 -4.66 -9.79
N VAL A 145 -1.14 -5.46 -10.30
CA VAL A 145 -2.30 -5.94 -9.53
C VAL A 145 -2.18 -7.46 -9.43
N ALA A 146 -2.42 -7.99 -8.23
CA ALA A 146 -2.50 -9.42 -7.99
C ALA A 146 -3.79 -9.72 -7.23
N PHE A 147 -4.69 -10.38 -7.92
CA PHE A 147 -5.93 -10.86 -7.34
C PHE A 147 -5.79 -12.31 -6.88
N ARG A 148 -6.54 -12.64 -5.82
CA ARG A 148 -6.49 -13.96 -5.19
C ARG A 148 -7.34 -14.98 -5.95
N TYR A 149 -8.49 -14.57 -6.51
CA TYR A 149 -9.44 -15.48 -7.17
C TYR A 149 -9.89 -15.03 -8.57
N ALA A 150 -9.52 -13.82 -9.00
CA ALA A 150 -9.84 -13.29 -10.33
C ALA A 150 -8.54 -12.93 -11.06
N ASP A 151 -8.64 -12.63 -12.36
CA ASP A 151 -7.48 -12.26 -13.16
C ASP A 151 -7.19 -10.74 -13.04
N PRO A 152 -5.92 -10.30 -13.00
CA PRO A 152 -4.70 -11.13 -13.03
C PRO A 152 -4.43 -11.85 -11.71
N LEU A 153 -4.13 -13.14 -11.78
CA LEU A 153 -3.81 -13.94 -10.59
C LEU A 153 -2.42 -13.60 -10.04
N THR A 154 -2.15 -14.00 -8.79
CA THR A 154 -0.84 -13.80 -8.15
C THR A 154 0.31 -14.46 -8.95
N GLU A 155 0.06 -15.63 -9.54
CA GLU A 155 1.01 -16.32 -10.43
C GLU A 155 1.37 -15.48 -11.66
N GLU A 156 0.35 -15.07 -12.42
CA GLU A 156 0.51 -14.29 -13.66
C GLU A 156 1.24 -12.97 -13.40
N MET A 157 0.88 -12.29 -12.30
CA MET A 157 1.55 -11.08 -11.86
C MET A 157 3.03 -11.33 -11.53
N TYR A 158 3.34 -12.44 -10.84
CA TYR A 158 4.72 -12.80 -10.50
C TYR A 158 5.55 -13.11 -11.75
N GLU A 159 5.00 -13.85 -12.71
CA GLU A 159 5.66 -14.07 -13.99
C GLU A 159 5.94 -12.76 -14.73
N GLN A 160 5.00 -11.82 -14.69
CA GLN A 160 5.19 -10.50 -15.30
C GLN A 160 6.29 -9.71 -14.58
N LEU A 161 6.38 -9.77 -13.24
CA LEU A 161 7.49 -9.17 -12.48
C LEU A 161 8.84 -9.72 -12.95
N LEU A 162 8.95 -11.04 -13.10
CA LEU A 162 10.18 -11.69 -13.56
C LEU A 162 10.54 -11.28 -15.00
N LYS A 163 9.54 -11.20 -15.89
CA LYS A 163 9.71 -10.72 -17.28
C LYS A 163 10.17 -9.27 -17.33
N ASP A 164 9.65 -8.43 -16.44
CA ASP A 164 9.98 -7.00 -16.35
C ASP A 164 11.35 -6.72 -15.70
N GLY A 165 12.07 -7.78 -15.31
CA GLY A 165 13.45 -7.72 -14.85
C GLY A 165 13.62 -7.64 -13.33
N PHE A 166 12.56 -7.87 -12.56
CA PHE A 166 12.67 -8.08 -11.11
C PHE A 166 13.00 -9.56 -10.84
N GLY A 167 13.88 -9.85 -9.89
CA GLY A 167 14.27 -11.21 -9.53
C GLY A 167 15.20 -11.88 -10.55
N ASN A 168 15.27 -13.22 -10.54
CA ASN A 168 16.07 -14.04 -11.46
C ASN A 168 17.52 -13.55 -11.64
N GLY A 169 18.21 -13.24 -10.55
CA GLY A 169 19.60 -12.77 -10.58
C GLY A 169 19.77 -11.26 -10.83
N LYS A 170 18.69 -10.52 -11.10
CA LYS A 170 18.71 -9.07 -11.35
C LYS A 170 18.35 -8.22 -10.13
N GLY A 171 17.85 -8.85 -9.07
CA GLY A 171 17.44 -8.19 -7.84
C GLY A 171 16.18 -7.34 -8.05
N GLY A 172 16.12 -6.18 -7.41
CA GLY A 172 14.97 -5.28 -7.51
C GLY A 172 14.08 -5.32 -6.27
N ARG A 173 13.21 -4.33 -6.17
CA ARG A 173 12.39 -4.06 -5.00
C ARG A 173 10.91 -4.19 -5.34
N ALA A 174 10.16 -4.89 -4.50
CA ALA A 174 8.71 -4.97 -4.60
C ALA A 174 8.04 -4.63 -3.27
N VAL A 175 6.91 -3.93 -3.35
CA VAL A 175 6.05 -3.60 -2.21
C VAL A 175 4.72 -4.31 -2.39
N ALA A 176 4.46 -5.30 -1.56
CA ALA A 176 3.17 -5.94 -1.43
C ALA A 176 2.24 -5.02 -0.62
N PHE A 177 1.31 -4.36 -1.30
CA PHE A 177 0.41 -3.38 -0.71
C PHE A 177 -1.02 -3.90 -0.71
N THR A 178 -1.51 -4.30 0.47
CA THR A 178 -2.91 -4.71 0.61
C THR A 178 -3.86 -3.56 0.32
N GLN A 179 -4.92 -3.84 -0.43
CA GLN A 179 -6.01 -2.89 -0.67
C GLN A 179 -7.12 -2.99 0.39
N TYR A 180 -6.87 -3.77 1.46
CA TYR A 180 -7.71 -3.81 2.65
C TYR A 180 -7.10 -2.94 3.76
N PRO A 181 -7.70 -1.78 4.10
CA PRO A 181 -7.16 -0.95 5.18
C PRO A 181 -7.13 -1.69 6.52
N GLN A 182 -8.17 -2.48 6.81
CA GLN A 182 -8.25 -3.34 7.98
C GLN A 182 -7.73 -4.73 7.67
N TYR A 183 -6.78 -5.22 8.47
CA TYR A 183 -6.21 -6.56 8.30
C TYR A 183 -7.19 -7.64 8.75
N SER A 184 -7.35 -8.68 7.92
CA SER A 184 -7.91 -9.96 8.32
C SER A 184 -7.07 -11.11 7.77
N CYS A 185 -6.97 -12.21 8.51
CA CYS A 185 -6.29 -13.42 8.05
C CYS A 185 -6.94 -13.98 6.77
N SER A 186 -8.26 -13.81 6.63
CA SER A 186 -9.01 -14.33 5.50
C SER A 186 -8.88 -13.49 4.22
N THR A 187 -8.31 -12.29 4.30
CA THR A 187 -8.10 -11.38 3.16
C THR A 187 -6.61 -11.14 2.94
N THR A 188 -6.03 -10.14 3.63
CA THR A 188 -4.60 -9.80 3.54
C THR A 188 -3.71 -10.99 3.86
N GLY A 189 -4.07 -11.79 4.89
CA GLY A 189 -3.34 -13.01 5.24
C GLY A 189 -3.29 -14.02 4.08
N SER A 190 -4.43 -14.36 3.48
CA SER A 190 -4.51 -15.26 2.32
C SER A 190 -3.69 -14.74 1.13
N SER A 191 -3.79 -13.46 0.79
CA SER A 191 -2.99 -12.87 -0.30
C SER A 191 -1.47 -12.95 -0.05
N LEU A 192 -1.02 -12.68 1.18
CA LEU A 192 0.40 -12.76 1.53
C LEU A 192 0.90 -14.22 1.55
N ASN A 193 0.08 -15.17 2.01
CA ASN A 193 0.40 -16.59 1.96
C ASN A 193 0.56 -17.08 0.52
N GLU A 194 -0.33 -16.68 -0.37
CA GLU A 194 -0.27 -17.04 -1.79
C GLU A 194 0.98 -16.45 -2.47
N LEU A 195 1.29 -15.18 -2.20
CA LEU A 195 2.52 -14.54 -2.67
C LEU A 195 3.77 -15.29 -2.18
N TRP A 196 3.79 -15.70 -0.90
CA TRP A 196 4.89 -16.47 -0.32
C TRP A 196 5.06 -17.83 -1.01
N LYS A 197 3.96 -18.55 -1.28
CA LYS A 197 3.99 -19.84 -2.01
C LYS A 197 4.58 -19.67 -3.41
N TRP A 198 4.14 -18.67 -4.16
CA TRP A 198 4.64 -18.42 -5.53
C TRP A 198 6.10 -18.00 -5.57
N ARG A 199 6.52 -17.13 -4.64
CA ARG A 199 7.94 -16.80 -4.47
C ARG A 199 8.78 -18.06 -4.28
N HIS A 200 8.37 -18.97 -3.38
CA HIS A 200 9.13 -20.20 -3.11
C HIS A 200 9.14 -21.17 -4.29
N ARG A 201 8.07 -21.20 -5.09
CA ARG A 201 7.97 -22.04 -6.29
C ARG A 201 8.83 -21.52 -7.44
N LEU A 202 8.81 -20.21 -7.69
CA LEU A 202 9.44 -19.59 -8.86
C LEU A 202 10.88 -19.16 -8.62
N GLU A 203 11.22 -18.67 -7.42
CA GLU A 203 12.59 -18.27 -7.06
C GLU A 203 13.34 -19.34 -6.23
N GLY A 204 12.67 -20.45 -5.88
CA GLY A 204 13.24 -21.54 -5.09
C GLY A 204 13.41 -21.23 -3.59
N LYS A 205 14.10 -22.13 -2.87
CA LYS A 205 14.47 -21.94 -1.45
C LYS A 205 15.76 -21.12 -1.36
N THR A 206 15.72 -19.84 -1.71
CA THR A 206 16.90 -18.98 -1.59
C THR A 206 17.12 -18.63 -0.12
N ASN A 207 18.30 -18.99 0.40
CA ASN A 207 18.74 -18.65 1.75
C ASN A 207 18.80 -17.13 1.91
N LYS A 208 18.30 -16.63 3.04
CA LYS A 208 18.21 -15.20 3.41
C LYS A 208 19.54 -14.42 3.37
N GLU A 209 20.67 -15.06 3.15
CA GLU A 209 22.00 -14.49 3.33
C GLU A 209 22.79 -14.22 2.04
N SER A 210 22.31 -14.66 0.87
CA SER A 210 23.05 -14.48 -0.38
C SER A 210 22.33 -13.48 -1.29
N GLY A 211 23.05 -12.45 -1.74
CA GLY A 211 22.62 -11.45 -2.72
C GLY A 211 22.42 -12.04 -4.12
N ASP A 212 21.63 -13.11 -4.23
CA ASP A 212 21.42 -13.96 -5.41
C ASP A 212 20.49 -13.34 -6.47
N GLY A 213 20.31 -12.01 -6.40
CA GLY A 213 19.43 -11.26 -7.30
C GLY A 213 17.96 -11.65 -7.24
N THR A 214 17.46 -12.12 -6.10
CA THR A 214 16.03 -12.30 -5.79
C THR A 214 15.34 -10.98 -5.51
N ILE A 215 14.00 -10.95 -5.61
CA ILE A 215 13.23 -9.73 -5.31
C ILE A 215 13.28 -9.42 -3.81
N THR A 216 13.62 -8.17 -3.48
CA THR A 216 13.52 -7.64 -2.10
C THR A 216 12.07 -7.19 -1.85
N TRP A 217 11.33 -8.02 -1.13
CA TRP A 217 9.94 -7.74 -0.77
C TRP A 217 9.82 -6.94 0.52
N SER A 218 8.93 -5.95 0.52
CA SER A 218 8.40 -5.28 1.70
C SER A 218 6.87 -5.31 1.67
N VAL A 219 6.23 -5.16 2.82
CA VAL A 219 4.78 -5.34 2.95
C VAL A 219 4.17 -4.12 3.65
N ILE A 220 3.07 -3.62 3.08
CA ILE A 220 2.11 -2.76 3.77
C ILE A 220 0.88 -3.63 4.02
N ASP A 221 0.74 -4.15 5.23
CA ASP A 221 -0.27 -5.15 5.59
C ASP A 221 -1.54 -4.54 6.20
N ARG A 222 -1.50 -3.29 6.66
CA ARG A 222 -2.66 -2.57 7.23
C ARG A 222 -2.44 -1.07 7.22
N TRP A 223 -3.53 -0.31 7.10
CA TRP A 223 -3.52 1.15 7.07
C TRP A 223 -4.89 1.76 7.44
N PRO A 224 -5.53 1.32 8.55
CA PRO A 224 -6.94 1.64 8.82
C PRO A 224 -7.19 3.10 9.19
N ASN A 225 -6.19 3.80 9.74
CA ASN A 225 -6.28 5.18 10.23
C ASN A 225 -5.47 6.17 9.38
N HIS A 226 -5.13 5.80 8.13
CA HIS A 226 -4.41 6.70 7.24
C HIS A 226 -5.24 7.97 6.99
N SER A 227 -4.65 9.15 7.19
CA SER A 227 -5.37 10.43 7.13
C SER A 227 -6.09 10.64 5.80
N GLY A 228 -5.45 10.30 4.68
CA GLY A 228 -6.08 10.39 3.35
C GLY A 228 -7.26 9.43 3.15
N LEU A 229 -7.29 8.30 3.85
CA LEU A 229 -8.43 7.37 3.79
C LEU A 229 -9.63 7.95 4.58
N VAL A 230 -9.36 8.42 5.79
CA VAL A 230 -10.38 9.03 6.66
C VAL A 230 -10.99 10.26 5.98
N GLU A 231 -10.13 11.11 5.39
CA GLU A 231 -10.56 12.29 4.64
C GLU A 231 -11.45 11.92 3.45
N ALA A 232 -11.05 10.93 2.64
CA ALA A 232 -11.86 10.47 1.51
C ALA A 232 -13.23 9.94 1.94
N PHE A 233 -13.31 9.21 3.06
CA PHE A 233 -14.59 8.79 3.61
C PHE A 233 -15.42 9.97 4.11
N ALA A 234 -14.82 10.90 4.85
CA ALA A 234 -15.50 12.10 5.36
C ALA A 234 -16.10 12.91 4.20
N GLN A 235 -15.31 13.21 3.16
CA GLN A 235 -15.76 13.95 1.99
C GLN A 235 -16.92 13.27 1.27
N ASN A 236 -16.88 11.93 1.11
CA ASN A 236 -17.96 11.18 0.49
C ASN A 236 -19.25 11.18 1.33
N ILE A 237 -19.12 11.08 2.65
CA ILE A 237 -20.26 11.14 3.59
C ILE A 237 -20.88 12.53 3.56
N GLU A 238 -20.07 13.58 3.65
CA GLU A 238 -20.53 14.98 3.60
C GLU A 238 -21.22 15.28 2.28
N ALA A 239 -20.63 14.86 1.14
CA ALA A 239 -21.24 15.00 -0.17
C ALA A 239 -22.62 14.32 -0.24
N LYS A 240 -22.76 13.11 0.34
CA LYS A 240 -24.05 12.41 0.37
C LYS A 240 -25.05 13.00 1.35
N LEU A 241 -24.61 13.53 2.49
CA LEU A 241 -25.48 14.24 3.42
C LEU A 241 -25.98 15.56 2.82
N ALA A 242 -25.20 16.21 1.95
CA ALA A 242 -25.62 17.42 1.24
C ALA A 242 -26.82 17.18 0.32
N GLU A 243 -27.03 15.97 -0.17
CA GLU A 243 -28.19 15.58 -1.00
C GLU A 243 -29.49 15.48 -0.17
N TYR A 244 -29.41 15.40 1.16
CA TYR A 244 -30.59 15.40 2.03
C TYR A 244 -31.13 16.82 2.24
N PRO A 245 -32.46 16.97 2.39
CA PRO A 245 -33.06 18.22 2.86
C PRO A 245 -32.45 18.67 4.19
N GLU A 246 -32.18 19.97 4.31
CA GLU A 246 -31.44 20.55 5.45
C GLU A 246 -32.09 20.22 6.79
N GLU A 247 -33.42 20.22 6.85
CA GLU A 247 -34.19 19.94 8.05
C GLU A 247 -34.08 18.48 8.53
N ARG A 248 -33.79 17.53 7.62
CA ARG A 248 -33.65 16.10 7.93
C ARG A 248 -32.20 15.65 8.06
N ARG A 249 -31.24 16.45 7.58
CA ARG A 249 -29.81 16.09 7.53
C ARG A 249 -29.25 15.76 8.91
N LYS A 250 -29.65 16.53 9.94
CA LYS A 250 -29.21 16.33 11.33
C LYS A 250 -29.72 15.03 11.98
N ASP A 251 -30.82 14.49 11.47
CA ASP A 251 -31.46 13.27 11.99
C ASP A 251 -31.03 12.03 11.19
N ALA A 252 -30.14 12.20 10.21
CA ALA A 252 -29.61 11.11 9.41
C ALA A 252 -28.74 10.18 10.26
N VAL A 253 -29.02 8.88 10.19
CA VAL A 253 -28.23 7.84 10.86
C VAL A 253 -27.16 7.34 9.90
N LEU A 254 -25.89 7.44 10.31
CA LEU A 254 -24.77 6.86 9.57
C LEU A 254 -24.61 5.39 9.94
N LEU A 255 -24.95 4.49 9.01
CA LEU A 255 -24.76 3.06 9.18
C LEU A 255 -23.48 2.62 8.44
N PHE A 256 -22.41 2.40 9.20
CA PHE A 256 -21.19 1.80 8.67
C PHE A 256 -21.40 0.29 8.54
N SER A 257 -21.35 -0.21 7.30
CA SER A 257 -21.55 -1.64 6.99
C SER A 257 -20.23 -2.24 6.50
N ALA A 258 -19.70 -3.20 7.26
CA ALA A 258 -18.52 -3.97 6.90
C ALA A 258 -18.90 -5.42 6.56
N HIS A 259 -18.06 -6.10 5.78
CA HIS A 259 -18.26 -7.51 5.48
C HIS A 259 -18.03 -8.34 6.76
N SER A 260 -19.05 -9.11 7.16
CA SER A 260 -19.00 -9.96 8.36
C SER A 260 -18.02 -11.12 8.20
N LEU A 261 -17.43 -11.55 9.32
CA LEU A 261 -16.61 -12.76 9.42
C LEU A 261 -17.36 -13.87 10.17
N PRO A 262 -17.10 -15.15 9.85
CA PRO A 262 -17.59 -16.26 10.67
C PRO A 262 -17.08 -16.15 12.11
N MET A 263 -17.94 -16.43 13.10
CA MET A 263 -17.56 -16.36 14.52
C MET A 263 -16.38 -17.27 14.89
N SER A 264 -16.19 -18.38 14.17
CA SER A 264 -15.02 -19.24 14.36
C SER A 264 -13.70 -18.56 14.00
N VAL A 265 -13.70 -17.62 13.06
CA VAL A 265 -12.51 -16.81 12.68
C VAL A 265 -12.27 -15.72 13.72
N VAL A 266 -13.33 -15.03 14.15
CA VAL A 266 -13.26 -14.02 15.22
C VAL A 266 -12.71 -14.64 16.52
N ASN A 267 -13.26 -15.78 16.94
CA ASN A 267 -12.86 -16.48 18.16
C ASN A 267 -11.42 -17.04 18.10
N ARG A 268 -10.82 -17.15 16.91
CA ARG A 268 -9.41 -17.53 16.75
C ARG A 268 -8.45 -16.33 16.89
N GLY A 269 -8.98 -15.13 17.10
CA GLY A 269 -8.20 -13.91 17.33
C GLY A 269 -7.94 -13.11 16.06
N ASP A 270 -8.84 -13.14 15.07
CA ASP A 270 -8.68 -12.31 13.87
C ASP A 270 -8.66 -10.82 14.23
N PRO A 271 -7.69 -10.03 13.73
CA PRO A 271 -7.58 -8.61 14.07
C PRO A 271 -8.71 -7.74 13.54
N LEU A 272 -9.55 -8.23 12.61
CA LEU A 272 -10.77 -7.56 12.19
C LEU A 272 -11.90 -7.90 13.18
N PRO A 273 -12.22 -7.01 14.13
CA PRO A 273 -13.31 -7.28 15.08
C PRO A 273 -14.63 -6.94 14.38
N CYS A 274 -15.61 -7.82 14.50
CA CYS A 274 -17.01 -7.48 14.27
C CYS A 274 -17.57 -6.85 15.53
#